data_AF-A0A9P5NI34-F1
#
_entry.id   AF-A0A9P5NI34-F1
#
_cell.length_a   1.000
_cell.length_b   1.000
_cell.length_c   1.000
_cell.angle_alpha   90.00
_cell.angle_beta   90.00
_cell.angle_gamma   90.00
#
_symmetry.space_group_name_H-M   'P 1'
#
loop_
_entity.id
_entity.type
_entity.pdbx_description
1 polymer ?
#
loop_
_entity_poly.entity_id
_entity_poly.type
_entity_poly.pdbx_seq_one_letter_code
_entity_poly.pdbx_strand_id
1 'polypeptide(L)' 'IPRPRNAFILFRCDFVRQKKIPMSVEKDHRNISRIVGKIWQQMTDSEKEPWTQMAEMEKMEHFRKHPGYTF' A
#
# COMPACT_ATOMS: atom_id res chain seq x y z
N ILE A 1 -16.91 8.07 -2.65
CA ILE A 1 -15.92 7.32 -3.45
C ILE A 1 -14.77 6.93 -2.50
N PRO A 2 -14.33 5.65 -2.46
CA PRO A 2 -13.23 5.23 -1.59
C PRO A 2 -11.94 5.99 -1.91
N ARG A 3 -11.13 6.28 -0.89
CA ARG A 3 -9.86 6.98 -1.09
C ARG A 3 -8.93 6.18 -2.02
N PRO A 4 -8.18 6.83 -2.94
CA PRO A 4 -7.12 6.16 -3.68
C PRO A 4 -6.08 5.62 -2.70
N ARG A 5 -5.49 4.47 -3.03
CA ARG A 5 -4.50 3.84 -2.15
C ARG A 5 -3.19 4.62 -2.24
N ASN A 6 -2.56 4.85 -1.10
CA ASN A 6 -1.22 5.39 -1.07
C ASN A 6 -0.17 4.28 -1.26
N ALA A 7 1.10 4.67 -1.40
CA ALA A 7 2.21 3.77 -1.65
C ALA A 7 2.31 2.63 -0.60
N PHE A 8 2.12 2.95 0.68
CA PHE A 8 2.14 1.96 1.76
C PHE A 8 0.99 0.96 1.67
N ILE A 9 -0.22 1.40 1.32
CA ILE A 9 -1.37 0.50 1.16
C ILE A 9 -1.14 -0.46 -0.02
N LEU A 10 -0.59 0.03 -1.13
CA LEU A 10 -0.21 -0.81 -2.26
C LEU A 10 0.82 -1.87 -1.86
N PHE A 11 1.89 -1.45 -1.18
CA PHE A 11 2.92 -2.35 -0.68
C PHE A 11 2.36 -3.40 0.29
N ARG A 12 1.51 -3.00 1.26
CA ARG A 12 0.88 -3.93 2.20
C ARG A 12 0.00 -4.95 1.48
N CYS A 13 -0.80 -4.50 0.51
CA CYS A 13 -1.66 -5.39 -0.27
C CYS A 13 -0.84 -6.43 -1.03
N ASP A 14 0.26 -6.01 -1.63
CA ASP A 14 1.17 -6.91 -2.34
C ASP A 14 1.90 -7.86 -1.38
N PHE A 15 2.42 -7.36 -0.26
CA PHE A 15 3.08 -8.18 0.76
C PHE A 15 2.18 -9.31 1.30
N VAL A 16 0.90 -9.02 1.54
CA VAL A 16 -0.10 -10.03 1.93
C VAL A 16 -0.39 -11.00 0.78
N ARG A 17 -0.52 -10.49 -0.46
CA ARG A 17 -0.77 -11.32 -1.66
C ARG A 17 0.37 -12.30 -1.93
N GLN A 18 1.61 -11.87 -1.73
CA GLN A 18 2.81 -12.71 -1.86
C GLN A 18 2.90 -13.80 -0.77
N LYS A 19 1.98 -13.84 0.19
CA LYS A 19 1.97 -14.79 1.34
C LYS A 19 3.31 -14.84 2.07
N LYS A 20 4.03 -13.71 2.12
CA LYS A 20 5.32 -13.59 2.82
C LYS A 20 5.21 -13.92 4.31
N ILE A 21 4.01 -13.73 4.87
CA ILE A 21 3.61 -14.26 6.17
C ILE A 21 2.57 -15.35 5.88
N PRO A 22 2.89 -16.63 6.10
CA PRO A 22 1.91 -17.70 6.00
C PRO A 22 0.76 -17.43 6.98
N MET A 23 -0.49 -17.66 6.56
CA MET A 23 -1.65 -17.54 7.44
C MET A 23 -1.60 -18.53 8.62
N SER A 24 -0.71 -19.53 8.60
CA SER A 24 -0.43 -20.39 9.74
C SER A 24 0.43 -19.72 10.81
N VAL A 25 1.20 -18.70 10.44
CA VAL A 25 2.14 -17.98 11.34
C VAL A 25 1.46 -16.79 11.99
N GLU A 26 0.75 -15.97 11.22
CA GLU A 26 0.04 -14.81 11.77
C GLU A 26 -1.19 -14.49 10.90
N LYS A 27 -2.36 -14.47 11.54
CA LYS A 27 -3.66 -14.15 10.91
C LYS A 27 -4.15 -12.74 11.28
N ASP A 28 -3.60 -12.16 12.34
CA ASP A 28 -4.00 -10.85 12.80
C ASP A 28 -3.44 -9.75 11.88
N HIS A 29 -4.35 -9.15 11.12
CA HIS A 29 -4.04 -8.03 10.23
C HIS A 29 -3.41 -6.83 10.95
N ARG A 30 -3.60 -6.68 12.27
CA ARG A 30 -2.93 -5.64 13.09
C ARG A 30 -1.44 -5.92 13.19
N ASN A 31 -1.07 -7.16 13.50
CA ASN A 31 0.33 -7.58 13.61
C ASN A 31 1.02 -7.55 12.25
N ILE A 32 0.34 -8.01 11.20
CA ILE A 32 0.85 -7.91 9.82
C ILE A 32 1.13 -6.44 9.47
N SER A 33 0.21 -5.53 9.79
CA SER A 33 0.41 -4.10 9.49
C SER A 33 1.58 -3.49 10.29
N ARG A 34 1.82 -3.94 11.53
CA ARG A 34 2.99 -3.53 12.32
C ARG A 34 4.30 -4.04 11.70
N ILE A 35 4.34 -5.30 11.25
CA ILE A 35 5.52 -5.90 10.60
C ILE A 35 5.82 -5.19 9.28
N VAL A 36 4.81 -5.07 8.41
CA VAL A 36 4.93 -4.39 7.11
C VAL A 36 5.33 -2.92 7.31
N GLY A 37 4.81 -2.24 8.34
CA GLY A 37 5.21 -0.89 8.69
C GLY A 37 6.70 -0.76 9.00
N LYS A 38 7.27 -1.71 9.75
CA LYS A 38 8.72 -1.74 10.03
C LYS A 38 9.54 -1.99 8.77
N ILE A 39 9.12 -2.93 7.92
CA ILE A 39 9.80 -3.22 6.66
C ILE A 39 9.78 -1.98 5.77
N TRP A 40 8.61 -1.35 5.62
CA TRP A 40 8.46 -0.13 4.85
C TRP A 40 9.36 1.00 5.36
N GLN A 41 9.50 1.17 6.67
CA GLN A 41 10.41 2.17 7.23
C GLN A 41 11.89 1.88 6.90
N GLN A 42 12.26 0.60 6.84
CA GLN A 42 13.63 0.15 6.54
C GLN A 42 13.96 0.15 5.03
N MET A 43 12.95 0.13 4.16
CA MET A 43 13.15 0.20 2.71
C MET A 43 13.81 1.52 2.31
N THR A 44 14.72 1.45 1.35
CA THR A 44 15.33 2.60 0.69
C THR A 44 14.32 3.34 -0.17
N ASP A 45 14.64 4.59 -0.52
CA ASP A 45 13.78 5.39 -1.39
C ASP A 45 13.61 4.73 -2.77
N SER A 46 14.67 4.11 -3.30
CA SER A 46 14.61 3.35 -4.56
C SER A 46 13.64 2.15 -4.51
N GLU A 47 13.52 1.48 -3.36
CA GLU A 47 12.57 0.38 -3.18
C GLU A 47 11.13 0.89 -2.98
N LYS A 48 10.96 2.09 -2.43
CA LYS A 48 9.66 2.76 -2.26
C LYS A 48 9.16 3.41 -3.54
N GLU A 49 10.09 3.86 -4.39
CA GLU A 49 9.84 4.57 -5.65
C GLU A 49 8.77 3.93 -6.53
N PRO A 50 8.80 2.61 -6.86
CA PRO A 50 7.75 2.01 -7.67
C PRO A 50 6.36 2.11 -7.03
N TRP A 51 6.27 2.04 -5.70
CA TRP A 51 5.01 2.17 -4.97
C TRP A 51 4.51 3.61 -4.95
N THR A 52 5.42 4.57 -4.84
CA THR A 52 5.11 6.00 -4.93
C THR A 52 4.57 6.35 -6.31
N GLN A 53 5.22 5.89 -7.39
CA GLN A 53 4.75 6.10 -8.75
C GLN A 53 3.37 5.49 -9.00
N MET A 54 3.15 4.24 -8.57
CA MET A 54 1.84 3.60 -8.67
C MET A 54 0.76 4.35 -7.88
N ALA A 55 1.07 4.84 -6.69
CA ALA A 55 0.13 5.61 -5.88
C ALA A 55 -0.25 6.95 -6.52
N GLU A 56 0.72 7.65 -7.12
CA GLU A 56 0.46 8.91 -7.83
C GLU A 56 -0.39 8.66 -9.08
N MET A 57 -0.14 7.58 -9.81
CA MET A 57 -0.99 7.14 -10.92
C MET A 57 -2.42 6.84 -10.46
N GLU A 58 -2.61 6.07 -9.39
CA GLU A 58 -3.96 5.76 -8.87
C GLU A 58 -4.70 7.03 -8.42
N LYS A 59 -3.97 7.96 -7.79
CA LYS A 59 -4.50 9.25 -7.37
C LYS A 59 -4.94 10.09 -8.57
N MET A 60 -4.10 10.21 -9.60
CA MET A 60 -4.43 10.92 -10.84
C MET A 60 -5.64 10.29 -11.54
N GLU A 61 -5.67 8.95 -11.66
CA GLU A 61 -6.78 8.23 -12.27
C GLU A 61 -8.08 8.42 -11.49
N HIS A 62 -8.00 8.40 -10.15
CA HIS A 62 -9.13 8.64 -9.27
C HIS A 62 -9.69 10.06 -9.46
N PHE A 63 -8.84 11.09 -9.49
CA PHE A 63 -9.27 12.46 -9.76
C PHE A 63 -9.88 12.63 -11.16
N ARG A 64 -9.32 11.95 -12.16
CA ARG A 64 -9.86 11.96 -13.54
C ARG A 64 -11.23 11.29 -13.63
N LYS A 65 -11.41 10.16 -12.96
CA LYS A 65 -12.68 9.40 -12.94
C LYS A 65 -13.74 10.07 -12.09
N HIS A 66 -13.33 10.84 -11.09
CA HIS A 66 -14.21 11.50 -10.15
C HIS A 66 -13.93 13.01 -10.10
N PRO A 67 -14.28 13.75 -11.17
CA PRO A 67 -14.16 15.19 -11.18
C PRO A 67 -15.06 15.78 -10.08
N GLY A 68 -14.49 16.59 -9.19
CA GLY A 68 -15.19 17.14 -8.01
C GLY A 68 -15.03 16.33 -6.73
N TYR A 69 -14.24 15.24 -6.74
CA TYR A 69 -13.85 14.56 -5.51
C TYR A 69 -12.96 15.45 -4.64
N THR A 70 -13.44 15.82 -3.46
CA THR A 70 -12.69 16.52 -2.41
C THR A 70 -12.56 15.62 -1.18
N PHE A 71 -11.40 15.71 -0.51
CA PHE A 71 -11.06 14.94 0.69
C PHE A 71 -11.70 15.51 1.94
#